data_AF-A0A6A8AGG4-F1
#
_entry.id   AF-A0A6A8AGG4-F1
#
_cell.length_a   1.000
_cell.length_b   1.000
_cell.length_c   1.000
_cell.angle_alpha   90.00
_cell.angle_beta   90.00
_cell.angle_gamma   90.00
#
_symmetry.space_group_name_H-M   'P 1'
#
loop_
_entity.id
_entity.type
_entity.pdbx_description
1 polymer ?
#
loop_
_entity_poly.entity_id
_entity_poly.type
_entity_poly.pdbx_seq_one_letter_code
_entity_poly.pdbx_strand_id
1 'polypeptide(L)'
;MTTKLSGSLRMFMGAAIVLAVIIAGFLNRSAWLILLATPAFTALYALGKWDRWKLAWRSGGLKMILLSILVTMPIQLILVSVFFLFGLGASMLVGASTGLQVLTSADLVTAAVMFVFSVALAGFINVLEARSAGEAQVSVPAAVLSGKGQTRNADEEVELNIDPTPLTLQSFYVSPGYWKADALEDAMEGRGKPVVKKADAASEDDIAATEARLGFKLPEGLRDLYKVMDGGYVGWMYVPLKADPGPFYDDWRGAFSIDYSQLHSLKNLRTVKDLYEDFTDDPDEMPVNADKLVVLQARYQDMTLLDYSYGLEARVWLVDFDEGPKQSKDIQFPDFDSFFVELRREYPEKLTTGDRLLAYRKKPIGEYMPAQQPSEFWGSDPHVFANIAGSRKDGSEPKKKADDNLIAETQTRLGVTLPSALVALWRYRNGGALAARHFQTSKAGEPYAEAELPKQLMPMEYFTTLADLSDRITWPDDELPLREKHAGAERLVILQYRKNEALLLDYRQSETMPSLLLVNDIVKDPLADAVRIDSFDILLEGLRPWKSAS
;
A
#
# COMPACT_ATOMS: atom_id res chain seq x y z
N MET A 1 -11.15 -13.49 -10.16
CA MET A 1 -11.42 -12.31 -11.03
C MET A 1 -12.82 -12.40 -11.62
N THR A 2 -13.69 -11.41 -11.40
CA THR A 2 -15.02 -11.35 -12.03
C THR A 2 -14.89 -10.94 -13.50
N THR A 3 -15.44 -11.71 -14.44
CA THR A 3 -15.46 -11.32 -15.85
C THR A 3 -16.33 -10.07 -16.05
N LYS A 4 -16.03 -9.23 -17.04
CA LYS A 4 -16.86 -8.04 -17.38
C LYS A 4 -18.35 -8.42 -17.56
N LEU A 5 -18.61 -9.59 -18.14
CA LEU A 5 -19.97 -10.12 -18.31
C LEU A 5 -20.64 -10.46 -16.97
N SER A 6 -19.94 -11.15 -16.06
CA SER A 6 -20.47 -11.49 -14.73
C SER A 6 -20.77 -10.25 -13.89
N GLY A 7 -19.89 -9.24 -13.92
CA GLY A 7 -20.08 -7.97 -13.23
C GLY A 7 -21.31 -7.20 -13.75
N SER A 8 -21.44 -7.06 -15.07
CA SER A 8 -22.58 -6.40 -15.70
C SER A 8 -23.91 -7.13 -15.41
N LEU A 9 -23.91 -8.47 -15.42
CA LEU A 9 -25.10 -9.27 -15.14
C LEU A 9 -25.57 -9.13 -13.68
N ARG A 10 -24.64 -9.05 -12.73
CA ARG A 10 -24.93 -8.78 -11.31
C ARG A 10 -25.56 -7.39 -11.13
N MET A 11 -24.99 -6.36 -11.75
CA MET A 11 -25.52 -4.99 -11.65
C MET A 11 -26.90 -4.86 -12.26
N PHE A 12 -27.09 -5.40 -13.47
CA PHE A 12 -28.38 -5.38 -14.15
C PHE A 12 -29.48 -6.05 -13.31
N MET A 13 -29.19 -7.23 -12.75
CA MET A 13 -30.16 -7.96 -11.94
C MET A 13 -30.46 -7.27 -10.61
N GLY A 14 -29.43 -6.75 -9.92
CA GLY A 14 -29.63 -5.94 -8.72
C GLY A 14 -30.58 -4.78 -8.99
N ALA A 15 -30.38 -4.08 -10.12
CA ALA A 15 -31.26 -3.00 -10.54
C ALA A 15 -32.69 -3.48 -10.87
N ALA A 16 -32.84 -4.60 -11.59
CA ALA A 16 -34.16 -5.12 -11.97
C ALA A 16 -35.02 -5.52 -10.76
N ILE A 17 -34.42 -6.18 -9.75
CA ILE A 17 -35.13 -6.62 -8.55
C ILE A 17 -35.48 -5.44 -7.63
N VAL A 18 -34.57 -4.47 -7.51
CA VAL A 18 -34.87 -3.19 -6.82
C VAL A 18 -36.03 -2.47 -7.50
N LEU A 19 -36.01 -2.36 -8.83
CA LEU A 19 -37.05 -1.71 -9.59
C LEU A 19 -38.40 -2.43 -9.45
N ALA A 20 -38.43 -3.76 -9.42
CA ALA A 20 -39.65 -4.54 -9.23
C ALA A 20 -40.34 -4.23 -7.88
N VAL A 21 -39.56 -4.10 -6.79
CA VAL A 21 -40.10 -3.73 -5.46
C VAL A 21 -40.59 -2.28 -5.44
N ILE A 22 -39.86 -1.35 -6.07
CA ILE A 22 -40.29 0.05 -6.21
C ILE A 22 -41.61 0.13 -7.01
N ILE A 23 -41.71 -0.60 -8.12
CA ILE A 23 -42.93 -0.65 -8.95
C ILE A 23 -44.09 -1.24 -8.12
N ALA A 24 -43.86 -2.30 -7.33
CA ALA A 24 -44.90 -2.85 -6.46
C ALA A 24 -45.41 -1.82 -5.44
N GLY A 25 -44.51 -1.05 -4.83
CA GLY A 25 -44.87 0.07 -3.95
C GLY A 25 -45.65 1.15 -4.69
N PHE A 26 -45.20 1.53 -5.89
CA PHE A 26 -45.86 2.55 -6.72
C PHE A 26 -47.28 2.15 -7.14
N LEU A 27 -47.49 0.86 -7.44
CA LEU A 27 -48.80 0.30 -7.76
C LEU A 27 -49.68 0.07 -6.52
N ASN A 28 -49.26 0.53 -5.33
CA ASN A 28 -49.93 0.34 -4.05
C ASN A 28 -50.26 -1.14 -3.77
N ARG A 29 -49.36 -2.07 -4.13
CA ARG A 29 -49.56 -3.50 -3.84
C ARG A 29 -49.48 -3.78 -2.34
N SER A 30 -49.79 -5.01 -1.93
CA SER A 30 -49.76 -5.42 -0.53
C SER A 30 -48.37 -5.25 0.10
N ALA A 31 -48.29 -4.67 1.30
CA ALA A 31 -47.04 -4.53 2.05
C ALA A 31 -46.41 -5.89 2.43
N TRP A 32 -47.19 -6.97 2.43
CA TRP A 32 -46.66 -8.33 2.64
C TRP A 32 -45.64 -8.75 1.56
N LEU A 33 -45.62 -8.09 0.41
CA LEU A 33 -44.57 -8.28 -0.60
C LEU A 33 -43.17 -7.97 -0.09
N ILE A 34 -43.03 -7.09 0.92
CA ILE A 34 -41.74 -6.80 1.55
C ILE A 34 -41.15 -8.09 2.14
N LEU A 35 -41.96 -8.81 2.91
CA LEU A 35 -41.55 -10.06 3.55
C LEU A 35 -41.30 -11.16 2.49
N LEU A 36 -42.12 -11.22 1.45
CA LEU A 36 -41.98 -12.21 0.37
C LEU A 36 -40.77 -11.95 -0.55
N ALA A 37 -40.35 -10.70 -0.73
CA ALA A 37 -39.20 -10.34 -1.57
C ALA A 37 -37.85 -10.43 -0.83
N THR A 38 -37.86 -10.37 0.51
CA THR A 38 -36.66 -10.42 1.35
C THR A 38 -35.74 -11.63 1.09
N PRO A 39 -36.26 -12.87 0.88
CA PRO A 39 -35.42 -14.01 0.53
C PRO A 39 -34.65 -13.83 -0.80
N ALA A 40 -35.23 -13.17 -1.79
CA ALA A 40 -34.57 -12.93 -3.08
C ALA A 40 -33.39 -11.95 -2.93
N PHE A 41 -33.58 -10.87 -2.15
CA PHE A 41 -32.51 -9.93 -1.81
C PHE A 41 -31.40 -10.59 -0.97
N THR A 42 -31.77 -11.47 -0.05
CA THR A 42 -30.81 -12.23 0.76
C THR A 42 -29.97 -13.17 -0.10
N ALA A 43 -30.59 -13.85 -1.06
CA ALA A 43 -29.87 -14.68 -2.03
C ALA A 43 -28.90 -13.85 -2.89
N LEU A 44 -29.33 -12.69 -3.39
CA LEU A 44 -28.46 -11.77 -4.15
C LEU A 44 -27.29 -11.24 -3.32
N TYR A 45 -27.53 -10.84 -2.07
CA TYR A 45 -26.48 -10.39 -1.17
C TYR A 45 -25.46 -11.49 -0.90
N ALA A 46 -25.94 -12.73 -0.70
CA ALA A 46 -25.05 -13.86 -0.49
C ALA A 46 -24.13 -14.11 -1.69
N LEU A 47 -24.62 -13.86 -2.91
CA LEU A 47 -23.83 -13.99 -4.13
C LEU A 47 -22.80 -12.89 -4.31
N GLY A 48 -23.15 -11.65 -3.98
CA GLY A 48 -22.19 -10.55 -3.99
C GLY A 48 -21.01 -10.78 -3.04
N LYS A 49 -21.16 -11.68 -2.07
CA LYS A 49 -20.15 -12.04 -1.07
C LYS A 49 -19.87 -13.54 -1.05
N TRP A 50 -19.95 -14.21 -2.19
CA TRP A 50 -19.89 -15.68 -2.29
C TRP A 50 -18.67 -16.29 -1.57
N ASP A 51 -17.50 -15.65 -1.63
CA ASP A 51 -16.29 -16.14 -0.95
C ASP A 51 -16.43 -16.16 0.57
N ARG A 52 -17.08 -15.15 1.15
CA ARG A 52 -17.38 -15.12 2.60
C ARG A 52 -18.37 -16.21 3.00
N TRP A 53 -19.32 -16.56 2.12
CA TRP A 53 -20.27 -17.65 2.38
C TRP A 53 -19.64 -19.03 2.24
N LYS A 54 -18.72 -19.22 1.27
CA LYS A 54 -17.87 -20.42 1.19
C LYS A 54 -17.02 -20.56 2.44
N LEU A 55 -16.43 -19.47 2.93
CA LEU A 55 -15.66 -19.45 4.17
C LEU A 55 -16.53 -19.78 5.39
N ALA A 56 -17.72 -19.20 5.50
CA ALA A 56 -18.69 -19.52 6.57
C ALA A 56 -19.10 -21.00 6.55
N TRP A 57 -19.29 -21.58 5.36
CA TRP A 57 -19.56 -23.01 5.20
C TRP A 57 -18.37 -23.88 5.63
N ARG A 58 -17.15 -23.52 5.24
CA ARG A 58 -15.94 -24.27 5.60
C ARG A 58 -15.64 -24.21 7.09
N SER A 59 -15.85 -23.06 7.73
CA SER A 59 -15.53 -22.83 9.15
C SER A 59 -16.53 -23.42 10.13
N GLY A 60 -17.82 -23.52 9.78
CA GLY A 60 -18.82 -24.07 10.71
C GLY A 60 -20.06 -24.69 10.06
N GLY A 61 -19.97 -25.06 8.79
CA GLY A 61 -20.98 -25.82 8.07
C GLY A 61 -22.34 -25.13 8.01
N LEU A 62 -23.41 -25.92 8.07
CA LEU A 62 -24.78 -25.45 7.99
C LEU A 62 -25.15 -24.48 9.12
N LYS A 63 -24.59 -24.66 10.33
CA LYS A 63 -24.88 -23.79 11.48
C LYS A 63 -24.44 -22.34 11.22
N MET A 64 -23.26 -22.14 10.65
CA MET A 64 -22.75 -20.80 10.33
C MET A 64 -23.50 -20.17 9.16
N ILE A 65 -23.96 -20.96 8.18
CA ILE A 65 -24.86 -20.46 7.14
C ILE A 65 -26.18 -19.97 7.75
N LEU A 66 -26.81 -20.76 8.61
CA LEU A 66 -28.07 -20.37 9.24
C LEU A 66 -27.91 -19.10 10.09
N LEU A 67 -26.81 -18.98 10.85
CA LEU A 67 -26.50 -17.78 11.60
C LEU A 67 -26.28 -16.56 10.68
N SER A 68 -25.56 -16.75 9.58
CA SER A 68 -25.33 -15.69 8.58
C SER A 68 -26.65 -15.24 7.93
N ILE A 69 -27.56 -16.16 7.63
CA ILE A 69 -28.90 -15.83 7.13
C ILE A 69 -29.69 -15.06 8.19
N LEU A 70 -29.63 -15.48 9.45
CA LEU A 70 -30.33 -14.83 10.56
C LEU A 70 -29.88 -13.37 10.76
N VAL A 71 -28.59 -13.08 10.56
CA VAL A 71 -28.04 -11.72 10.64
C VAL A 71 -28.36 -10.90 9.39
N THR A 72 -28.31 -11.51 8.21
CA THR A 72 -28.47 -10.78 6.94
C THR A 72 -29.93 -10.51 6.58
N MET A 73 -30.85 -11.41 6.93
CA MET A 73 -32.27 -11.28 6.59
C MET A 73 -32.93 -10.01 7.16
N PRO A 74 -32.69 -9.59 8.43
CA PRO A 74 -33.20 -8.31 8.95
C PRO A 74 -32.69 -7.09 8.17
N ILE A 75 -31.42 -7.09 7.76
CA ILE A 75 -30.83 -5.99 6.97
C ILE A 75 -31.52 -5.91 5.61
N GLN A 76 -31.73 -7.06 4.96
CA GLN A 76 -32.42 -7.12 3.67
C GLN A 76 -33.90 -6.73 3.79
N LEU A 77 -34.57 -7.11 4.89
CA LEU A 77 -35.95 -6.72 5.15
C LEU A 77 -36.10 -5.19 5.24
N ILE A 78 -35.18 -4.52 5.95
CA ILE A 78 -35.16 -3.06 6.05
C ILE A 78 -34.93 -2.45 4.66
N LEU A 79 -33.96 -2.95 3.90
CA LEU A 79 -33.64 -2.45 2.57
C LEU A 79 -34.83 -2.57 1.59
N VAL A 80 -35.49 -3.74 1.57
CA VAL A 80 -36.69 -3.96 0.74
C VAL A 80 -37.82 -3.03 1.17
N SER A 81 -38.00 -2.81 2.48
CA SER A 81 -38.99 -1.88 3.02
C SER A 81 -38.76 -0.46 2.51
N VAL A 82 -37.51 0.02 2.54
CA VAL A 82 -37.15 1.36 2.04
C VAL A 82 -37.49 1.51 0.56
N PHE A 83 -37.14 0.54 -0.29
CA PHE A 83 -37.44 0.60 -1.72
C PHE A 83 -38.96 0.55 -1.99
N PHE A 84 -39.68 -0.29 -1.26
CA PHE A 84 -41.13 -0.36 -1.37
C PHE A 84 -41.79 0.97 -0.97
N LEU A 85 -41.37 1.56 0.15
CA LEU A 85 -41.87 2.86 0.62
C LEU A 85 -41.51 4.00 -0.32
N PHE A 86 -40.35 3.95 -0.98
CA PHE A 86 -39.98 4.93 -2.00
C PHE A 86 -40.98 4.91 -3.18
N GLY A 87 -41.32 3.71 -3.68
CA GLY A 87 -42.35 3.55 -4.69
C GLY A 87 -43.72 4.05 -4.24
N LEU A 88 -44.12 3.69 -3.02
CA LEU A 88 -45.39 4.12 -2.42
C LEU A 88 -45.46 5.65 -2.27
N GLY A 89 -44.39 6.29 -1.78
CA GLY A 89 -44.32 7.75 -1.68
C GLY A 89 -44.41 8.43 -3.04
N ALA A 90 -43.76 7.87 -4.07
CA ALA A 90 -43.85 8.38 -5.43
C ALA A 90 -45.27 8.29 -6.00
N SER A 91 -46.04 7.23 -5.70
CA SER A 91 -47.44 7.12 -6.18
C SER A 91 -48.37 8.13 -5.50
N MET A 92 -48.13 8.42 -4.22
CA MET A 92 -48.86 9.45 -3.47
C MET A 92 -48.63 10.84 -4.05
N LEU A 93 -47.38 11.17 -4.45
CA LEU A 93 -47.05 12.46 -5.06
C LEU A 93 -47.74 12.68 -6.42
N VAL A 94 -47.96 11.60 -7.18
CA VAL A 94 -48.64 11.65 -8.49
C VAL A 94 -50.17 11.61 -8.34
N GLY A 95 -50.70 11.51 -7.11
CA GLY A 95 -52.15 11.43 -6.86
C GLY A 95 -52.78 10.09 -7.28
N ALA A 96 -51.97 9.06 -7.48
CA ALA A 96 -52.40 7.75 -7.98
C ALA A 96 -52.73 6.75 -6.86
N SER A 97 -52.78 7.18 -5.60
CA SER A 97 -52.98 6.28 -4.47
C SER A 97 -54.45 5.90 -4.29
N THR A 98 -54.75 4.62 -4.51
CA THR A 98 -56.07 4.00 -4.23
C THR A 98 -56.12 3.29 -2.87
N GLY A 99 -55.12 3.50 -2.01
CA GLY A 99 -54.87 2.67 -0.82
C GLY A 99 -54.15 1.36 -1.16
N LEU A 100 -53.59 0.71 -0.13
CA LEU A 100 -52.86 -0.56 -0.27
C LEU A 100 -53.82 -1.69 -0.65
N GLN A 101 -53.47 -2.45 -1.69
CA GLN A 101 -54.24 -3.61 -2.14
C GLN A 101 -54.04 -4.82 -1.21
N VAL A 102 -55.04 -5.69 -1.16
CA VAL A 102 -54.94 -6.98 -0.47
C VAL A 102 -53.95 -7.89 -1.20
N LEU A 103 -53.25 -8.76 -0.47
CA LEU A 103 -52.35 -9.75 -1.05
C LEU A 103 -53.11 -10.66 -2.01
N THR A 104 -52.66 -10.74 -3.26
CA THR A 104 -53.25 -11.57 -4.30
C THR A 104 -52.35 -12.78 -4.62
N SER A 105 -52.90 -13.77 -5.33
CA SER A 105 -52.10 -14.89 -5.86
C SER A 105 -51.02 -14.41 -6.84
N ALA A 106 -51.26 -13.31 -7.57
CA ALA A 106 -50.28 -12.73 -8.47
C ALA A 106 -49.03 -12.26 -7.71
N ASP A 107 -49.20 -11.65 -6.54
CA ASP A 107 -48.10 -11.17 -5.69
C ASP A 107 -47.21 -12.33 -5.19
N LEU A 108 -47.84 -13.44 -4.78
CA LEU A 108 -47.14 -14.67 -4.38
C LEU A 108 -46.36 -15.27 -5.56
N VAL A 109 -46.97 -15.34 -6.75
CA VAL A 109 -46.31 -15.86 -7.96
C VAL A 109 -45.14 -14.96 -8.35
N THR A 110 -45.31 -13.63 -8.34
CA THR A 110 -44.23 -12.69 -8.66
C THR A 110 -43.06 -12.83 -7.70
N ALA A 111 -43.31 -12.92 -6.38
CA ALA A 111 -42.25 -13.12 -5.40
C ALA A 111 -41.53 -14.46 -5.58
N ALA A 112 -42.26 -15.54 -5.83
CA ALA A 112 -41.69 -16.86 -6.10
C ALA A 112 -40.83 -16.85 -7.37
N VAL A 113 -41.29 -16.22 -8.45
CA VAL A 113 -40.54 -16.07 -9.70
C VAL A 113 -39.26 -15.26 -9.48
N MET A 114 -39.33 -14.14 -8.75
CA MET A 114 -38.14 -13.34 -8.42
C MET A 114 -37.11 -14.16 -7.63
N PHE A 115 -37.56 -14.96 -6.65
CA PHE A 115 -36.67 -15.81 -5.88
C PHE A 115 -36.00 -16.90 -6.74
N VAL A 116 -36.80 -17.67 -7.49
CA VAL A 116 -36.28 -18.74 -8.37
C VAL A 116 -35.33 -18.17 -9.41
N PHE A 117 -35.68 -17.04 -10.02
CA PHE A 117 -34.83 -16.37 -11.00
C PHE A 117 -33.51 -15.91 -10.39
N SER A 118 -33.55 -15.32 -9.18
CA SER A 118 -32.34 -14.92 -8.45
C SER A 118 -31.42 -16.11 -8.20
N VAL A 119 -31.95 -17.24 -7.74
CA VAL A 119 -31.19 -18.47 -7.46
C VAL A 119 -30.69 -19.15 -8.73
N ALA A 120 -31.48 -19.19 -9.80
CA ALA A 120 -31.04 -19.79 -11.06
C ALA A 120 -29.89 -19.00 -11.69
N LEU A 121 -30.01 -17.66 -11.70
CA LEU A 121 -28.99 -16.80 -12.26
C LEU A 121 -27.74 -16.75 -11.39
N ALA A 122 -27.90 -16.90 -10.06
CA ALA A 122 -26.82 -17.16 -9.12
C ALA A 122 -25.95 -18.35 -9.53
N GLY A 123 -26.61 -19.50 -9.76
CA GLY A 123 -25.95 -20.71 -10.21
C GLY A 123 -25.24 -20.50 -11.54
N PHE A 124 -25.89 -19.80 -12.47
CA PHE A 124 -25.32 -19.51 -13.78
C PHE A 124 -24.07 -18.62 -13.72
N ILE A 125 -24.08 -17.55 -12.92
CA ILE A 125 -22.90 -16.69 -12.71
C ILE A 125 -21.74 -17.49 -12.12
N ASN A 126 -22.01 -18.31 -11.10
CA ASN A 126 -20.99 -19.16 -10.50
C ASN A 126 -20.39 -20.16 -11.52
N VAL A 127 -21.21 -20.73 -12.40
CA VAL A 127 -20.73 -21.61 -13.48
C VAL A 127 -19.88 -20.84 -14.49
N LEU A 128 -20.26 -19.62 -14.87
CA LEU A 128 -19.47 -18.78 -15.78
C LEU A 128 -18.12 -18.39 -15.17
N GLU A 129 -18.09 -18.02 -13.90
CA GLU A 129 -16.86 -17.68 -13.19
C GLU A 129 -15.95 -18.90 -13.04
N ALA A 130 -16.50 -20.07 -12.72
CA ALA A 130 -15.74 -21.32 -12.64
C ALA A 130 -15.15 -21.73 -14.01
N ARG A 131 -15.89 -21.56 -15.11
CA ARG A 131 -15.39 -21.86 -16.47
C ARG A 131 -14.30 -20.88 -16.91
N SER A 132 -14.47 -19.61 -16.58
CA SER A 132 -13.48 -18.57 -16.91
C SER A 132 -12.17 -18.75 -16.15
N ALA A 133 -12.23 -19.34 -14.94
CA ALA A 133 -11.05 -19.73 -14.18
C ALA A 133 -10.30 -20.90 -14.84
N GLY A 134 -11.03 -21.89 -15.39
CA GLY A 134 -10.43 -23.05 -16.07
C GLY A 134 -9.82 -22.76 -17.44
N GLU A 135 -10.36 -21.82 -18.22
CA GLU A 135 -9.79 -21.45 -19.54
C GLU A 135 -8.50 -20.61 -19.43
N ALA A 136 -8.24 -19.99 -18.28
CA ALA A 136 -7.00 -19.26 -18.02
C ALA A 136 -5.79 -20.17 -17.73
N GLN A 137 -5.99 -21.50 -17.69
CA GLN A 137 -4.97 -22.52 -17.33
C GLN A 137 -4.49 -23.40 -18.51
N VAL A 138 -4.66 -22.97 -19.77
CA VAL A 138 -4.17 -23.76 -20.92
C VAL A 138 -2.72 -23.42 -21.29
N SER A 139 -1.86 -24.40 -21.01
CA SER A 139 -0.53 -24.71 -21.57
C SER A 139 0.69 -23.83 -21.21
N VAL A 140 1.31 -24.14 -20.08
CA VAL A 140 2.78 -24.14 -19.98
C VAL A 140 3.25 -25.59 -20.16
N PRO A 141 4.19 -25.90 -21.07
CA PRO A 141 4.71 -27.25 -21.24
C PRO A 141 5.39 -27.75 -19.97
N ALA A 142 4.96 -28.91 -19.48
CA ALA A 142 5.44 -29.59 -18.27
C ALA A 142 6.84 -30.21 -18.43
N ALA A 143 7.84 -29.43 -18.84
CA ALA A 143 9.20 -29.91 -19.08
C ALA A 143 10.27 -29.29 -18.16
N VAL A 144 9.93 -28.41 -17.23
CA VAL A 144 10.88 -27.90 -16.24
C VAL A 144 10.19 -27.84 -14.90
N LEU A 145 10.30 -28.92 -14.12
CA LEU A 145 10.22 -29.00 -12.65
C LEU A 145 10.16 -30.49 -12.28
N SER A 146 11.26 -31.21 -12.54
CA SER A 146 11.48 -32.51 -11.89
C SER A 146 12.22 -32.26 -10.58
N GLY A 147 11.47 -31.82 -9.58
CA GLY A 147 11.86 -31.84 -8.17
C GLY A 147 10.77 -32.59 -7.42
N LYS A 148 11.07 -33.82 -6.98
CA LYS A 148 10.13 -34.68 -6.26
C LYS A 148 9.63 -33.99 -5.00
N GLY A 149 8.35 -33.63 -4.98
CA GLY A 149 7.63 -33.21 -3.78
C GLY A 149 6.15 -33.00 -4.10
N GLN A 150 5.33 -33.95 -3.68
CA GLN A 150 3.86 -33.91 -3.56
C GLN A 150 3.07 -33.08 -4.58
N THR A 151 2.33 -33.79 -5.43
CA THR A 151 1.19 -33.25 -6.18
C THR A 151 0.10 -32.76 -5.22
N ARG A 152 0.20 -31.50 -4.76
CA ARG A 152 -0.93 -30.73 -4.21
C ARG A 152 -1.65 -30.04 -5.38
N ASN A 153 -2.98 -29.97 -5.29
CA ASN A 153 -3.85 -29.45 -6.34
C ASN A 153 -3.47 -28.00 -6.70
N ALA A 154 -3.40 -27.70 -8.00
CA ALA A 154 -3.03 -26.39 -8.56
C ALA A 154 -4.09 -25.28 -8.36
N ASP A 155 -5.07 -25.48 -7.47
CA ASP A 155 -6.19 -24.57 -7.20
C ASP A 155 -6.17 -24.02 -5.75
N GLU A 156 -5.14 -24.28 -4.96
CA GLU A 156 -4.94 -23.57 -3.68
C GLU A 156 -4.39 -22.17 -3.98
N GLU A 157 -5.28 -21.16 -3.97
CA GLU A 157 -4.88 -19.75 -3.96
C GLU A 157 -3.93 -19.52 -2.78
N VAL A 158 -2.65 -19.25 -3.08
CA VAL A 158 -1.66 -18.81 -2.10
C VAL A 158 -2.11 -17.45 -1.59
N GLU A 159 -2.66 -17.39 -0.38
CA GLU A 159 -3.11 -16.13 0.23
C GLU A 159 -1.92 -15.31 0.72
N LEU A 160 -0.88 -16.00 1.21
CA LEU A 160 0.31 -15.39 1.79
C LEU A 160 1.58 -16.09 1.29
N ASN A 161 2.46 -15.33 0.64
CA ASN A 161 3.72 -15.83 0.10
C ASN A 161 4.90 -15.38 0.97
N ILE A 162 5.18 -16.13 2.03
CA ILE A 162 6.22 -15.81 3.02
C ILE A 162 7.62 -16.24 2.54
N ASP A 163 8.59 -15.34 2.66
CA ASP A 163 10.01 -15.66 2.56
C ASP A 163 10.46 -16.40 3.83
N PRO A 164 10.94 -17.66 3.74
CA PRO A 164 11.33 -18.43 4.90
C PRO A 164 12.64 -17.95 5.54
N THR A 165 13.36 -17.02 4.90
CA THR A 165 14.63 -16.50 5.40
C THR A 165 14.42 -15.69 6.68
N PRO A 166 15.08 -16.04 7.80
CA PRO A 166 15.03 -15.25 9.03
C PRO A 166 15.55 -13.83 8.80
N LEU A 167 15.01 -12.88 9.56
CA LEU A 167 15.49 -11.51 9.54
C LEU A 167 16.85 -11.39 10.24
N THR A 168 17.63 -10.40 9.81
CA THR A 168 18.87 -9.97 10.44
C THR A 168 18.71 -8.53 10.91
N LEU A 169 19.62 -8.05 11.76
CA LEU A 169 19.64 -6.63 12.18
C LEU A 169 19.65 -5.68 10.96
N GLN A 170 20.34 -6.06 9.89
CA GLN A 170 20.45 -5.26 8.67
C GLN A 170 19.21 -5.35 7.78
N SER A 171 18.50 -6.49 7.80
CA SER A 171 17.33 -6.69 6.95
C SER A 171 16.00 -6.34 7.64
N PHE A 172 15.97 -6.14 8.97
CA PHE A 172 14.76 -5.86 9.74
C PHE A 172 13.98 -4.65 9.22
N TYR A 173 14.64 -3.50 9.06
CA TYR A 173 14.01 -2.29 8.52
C TYR A 173 13.92 -2.34 7.00
N VAL A 174 12.73 -2.09 6.43
CA VAL A 174 12.52 -2.08 4.97
C VAL A 174 12.89 -0.74 4.37
N SER A 175 12.54 0.35 5.04
CA SER A 175 12.87 1.71 4.60
C SER A 175 13.29 2.52 5.81
N PRO A 176 14.59 2.83 5.94
CA PRO A 176 15.06 3.79 6.93
C PRO A 176 14.32 5.10 6.77
N GLY A 177 13.57 5.50 7.80
CA GLY A 177 12.98 6.83 7.82
C GLY A 177 11.70 7.03 7.00
N TYR A 178 10.95 5.99 6.61
CA TYR A 178 9.65 6.16 5.91
C TYR A 178 8.71 7.18 6.58
N TRP A 179 8.81 7.32 7.91
CA TRP A 179 8.07 8.27 8.76
C TRP A 179 8.95 9.29 9.50
N LYS A 180 10.28 9.28 9.29
CA LYS A 180 11.16 10.29 9.87
C LYS A 180 11.20 11.50 8.94
N ALA A 181 11.48 12.67 9.51
CA ALA A 181 11.83 13.84 8.70
C ALA A 181 13.10 13.51 7.92
N ASP A 182 13.03 13.61 6.59
CA ASP A 182 14.14 13.33 5.71
C ASP A 182 14.92 14.64 5.53
N ALA A 183 16.06 14.75 6.22
CA ALA A 183 16.86 15.97 6.23
C ALA A 183 17.32 16.41 4.83
N LEU A 184 17.51 15.45 3.91
CA LEU A 184 17.84 15.74 2.52
C LEU A 184 16.63 16.31 1.78
N GLU A 185 15.42 15.75 1.98
CA GLU A 185 14.19 16.31 1.41
C GLU A 185 13.91 17.71 1.96
N ASP A 186 14.06 17.91 3.27
CA ASP A 186 13.91 19.21 3.94
C ASP A 186 14.94 20.24 3.43
N ALA A 187 16.19 19.85 3.24
CA ALA A 187 17.25 20.73 2.73
C ALA A 187 17.06 21.08 1.23
N MET A 188 16.43 20.17 0.48
CA MET A 188 15.98 20.43 -0.89
C MET A 188 14.82 21.42 -0.89
N GLU A 189 13.74 21.14 -0.16
CA GLU A 189 12.55 22.00 -0.06
C GLU A 189 12.87 23.40 0.51
N GLY A 190 13.80 23.46 1.47
CA GLY A 190 14.23 24.68 2.14
C GLY A 190 15.05 25.64 1.27
N ARG A 191 15.48 25.22 0.07
CA ARG A 191 16.26 26.02 -0.91
C ARG A 191 17.42 26.79 -0.29
N GLY A 192 18.30 26.08 0.42
CA GLY A 192 19.52 26.65 1.01
C GLY A 192 19.41 27.02 2.50
N LYS A 193 18.25 26.79 3.12
CA LYS A 193 18.14 26.83 4.58
C LYS A 193 18.96 25.68 5.19
N PRO A 194 19.77 25.95 6.24
CA PRO A 194 20.45 24.89 6.97
C PRO A 194 19.44 23.93 7.61
N VAL A 195 19.75 22.64 7.55
CA VAL A 195 18.96 21.56 8.17
C VAL A 195 19.89 20.75 9.07
N VAL A 196 19.41 20.34 10.24
CA VAL A 196 20.15 19.45 11.13
C VAL A 196 19.59 18.04 10.93
N LYS A 197 20.43 17.12 10.43
CA LYS A 197 20.05 15.71 10.35
C LYS A 197 20.17 15.12 11.74
N LYS A 198 19.14 14.37 12.15
CA LYS A 198 19.21 13.54 13.36
C LYS A 198 19.88 12.22 13.02
N ALA A 199 20.67 11.69 13.96
CA ALA A 199 21.23 10.36 13.84
C ALA A 199 20.11 9.35 13.58
N ASP A 200 20.34 8.44 12.64
CA ASP A 200 19.36 7.39 12.37
C ASP A 200 19.31 6.39 13.52
N ALA A 201 20.48 6.05 14.07
CA ALA A 201 20.69 5.18 15.23
C ALA A 201 20.47 5.90 16.57
N ALA A 202 20.04 5.15 17.57
CA ALA A 202 20.01 5.61 18.95
C ALA A 202 21.40 5.48 19.60
N SER A 203 21.78 6.48 20.40
CA SER A 203 22.96 6.37 21.26
C SER A 203 22.67 5.52 22.51
N GLU A 204 23.72 5.06 23.19
CA GLU A 204 23.56 4.39 24.50
C GLU A 204 22.88 5.31 25.53
N ASP A 205 23.13 6.62 25.45
CA ASP A 205 22.52 7.60 26.34
C ASP A 205 21.01 7.73 26.07
N ASP A 206 20.60 7.71 24.79
CA ASP A 206 19.17 7.73 24.41
C ASP A 206 18.43 6.48 24.90
N ILE A 207 19.07 5.32 24.77
CA ILE A 207 18.55 4.04 25.26
C ILE A 207 18.43 4.09 26.79
N ALA A 208 19.50 4.45 27.50
CA ALA A 208 19.50 4.52 28.96
C ALA A 208 18.47 5.52 29.50
N ALA A 209 18.33 6.69 28.87
CA ALA A 209 17.31 7.68 29.22
C ALA A 209 15.89 7.11 29.03
N THR A 210 15.67 6.34 27.98
CA THR A 210 14.39 5.69 27.70
C THR A 210 14.08 4.59 28.71
N GLU A 211 15.05 3.75 29.05
CA GLU A 211 14.91 2.72 30.08
C GLU A 211 14.60 3.33 31.45
N ALA A 212 15.30 4.42 31.82
CA ALA A 212 15.03 5.15 33.05
C ALA A 212 13.62 5.76 33.07
N ARG A 213 13.15 6.29 31.93
CA ARG A 213 11.80 6.85 31.77
C ARG A 213 10.71 5.79 31.88
N LEU A 214 10.93 4.62 31.27
CA LEU A 214 9.98 3.50 31.29
C LEU A 214 10.01 2.73 32.62
N GLY A 215 11.12 2.76 33.34
CA GLY A 215 11.35 1.93 34.52
C GLY A 215 11.72 0.47 34.20
N PHE A 216 11.99 0.15 32.93
CA PHE A 216 12.32 -1.19 32.45
C PHE A 216 13.58 -1.15 31.58
N LYS A 217 14.37 -2.23 31.63
CA LYS A 217 15.48 -2.43 30.68
C LYS A 217 14.96 -3.05 29.39
N LEU A 218 15.35 -2.50 28.25
CA LEU A 218 15.02 -3.06 26.95
C LEU A 218 15.86 -4.34 26.71
N PRO A 219 15.28 -5.39 26.08
CA PRO A 219 16.04 -6.58 25.69
C PRO A 219 17.24 -6.24 24.79
N GLU A 220 18.38 -6.92 24.96
CA GLU A 220 19.62 -6.63 24.20
C GLU A 220 19.41 -6.67 22.68
N GLY A 221 18.72 -7.68 22.14
CA GLY A 221 18.41 -7.74 20.70
C GLY A 221 17.59 -6.54 20.20
N LEU A 222 16.71 -5.97 21.04
CA LEU A 222 15.97 -4.75 20.70
C LEU A 222 16.85 -3.50 20.81
N ARG A 223 17.75 -3.43 21.80
CA ARG A 223 18.77 -2.37 21.90
C ARG A 223 19.62 -2.34 20.63
N ASP A 224 20.05 -3.51 20.15
CA ASP A 224 20.83 -3.64 18.92
C ASP A 224 20.07 -3.16 17.68
N LEU A 225 18.76 -3.42 17.59
CA LEU A 225 17.93 -2.85 16.53
C LEU A 225 17.84 -1.32 16.62
N TYR A 226 17.76 -0.75 17.82
CA TYR A 226 17.75 0.71 17.99
C TYR A 226 19.09 1.37 17.66
N LYS A 227 20.21 0.67 17.90
CA LYS A 227 21.54 1.10 17.46
C LYS A 227 21.74 1.03 15.95
N VAL A 228 20.92 0.25 15.24
CA VAL A 228 20.84 0.33 13.78
C VAL A 228 19.93 1.49 13.37
N MET A 229 18.79 1.65 14.04
CA MET A 229 17.83 2.73 13.76
C MET A 229 16.85 2.96 14.92
N ASP A 230 16.68 4.22 15.34
CA ASP A 230 15.71 4.64 16.35
C ASP A 230 14.26 4.58 15.82
N GLY A 231 13.69 3.36 15.76
CA GLY A 231 12.38 3.08 15.18
C GLY A 231 12.32 3.26 13.66
N GLY A 232 11.22 2.86 13.03
CA GLY A 232 11.07 2.96 11.58
C GLY A 232 10.13 1.93 10.98
N TYR A 233 9.99 1.98 9.65
CA TYR A 233 9.14 1.06 8.92
C TYR A 233 9.83 -0.30 8.74
N VAL A 234 9.16 -1.34 9.21
CA VAL A 234 9.63 -2.73 9.21
C VAL A 234 8.91 -3.57 8.13
N GLY A 235 7.85 -3.03 7.52
CA GLY A 235 7.06 -3.74 6.53
C GLY A 235 6.19 -4.84 7.13
N TRP A 236 5.51 -5.60 6.27
CA TRP A 236 4.58 -6.63 6.72
C TRP A 236 5.36 -7.83 7.26
N MET A 237 5.32 -7.97 8.57
CA MET A 237 6.01 -9.02 9.30
C MET A 237 5.02 -9.98 9.94
N TYR A 238 5.41 -11.25 9.98
CA TYR A 238 4.58 -12.33 10.47
C TYR A 238 5.39 -13.27 11.34
N VAL A 239 4.72 -13.91 12.29
CA VAL A 239 5.23 -15.07 13.03
C VAL A 239 4.30 -16.27 12.82
N PRO A 240 4.81 -17.50 12.82
CA PRO A 240 4.00 -18.68 12.62
C PRO A 240 3.16 -18.99 13.86
N LEU A 241 1.89 -19.36 13.67
CA LEU A 241 1.00 -19.81 14.75
C LEU A 241 1.11 -21.32 15.03
N LYS A 242 1.80 -22.06 14.16
CA LYS A 242 2.03 -23.51 14.27
C LYS A 242 3.35 -23.90 13.59
N ALA A 243 3.88 -25.07 13.93
CA ALA A 243 5.21 -25.51 13.51
C ALA A 243 5.39 -25.67 11.97
N ASP A 244 4.34 -26.01 11.23
CA ASP A 244 4.34 -26.13 9.77
C ASP A 244 3.25 -25.23 9.18
N PRO A 245 3.49 -23.91 9.09
CA PRO A 245 2.49 -22.96 8.64
C PRO A 245 2.30 -23.07 7.12
N GLY A 246 1.04 -23.18 6.69
CA GLY A 246 0.67 -23.10 5.28
C GLY A 246 0.67 -21.65 4.77
N PRO A 247 0.46 -21.46 3.46
CA PRO A 247 0.42 -20.13 2.83
C PRO A 247 -0.93 -19.40 3.04
N PHE A 248 -1.50 -19.48 4.24
CA PHE A 248 -2.84 -18.95 4.59
C PHE A 248 -2.75 -18.01 5.78
N TYR A 249 -3.50 -16.91 5.78
CA TYR A 249 -3.46 -15.94 6.89
C TYR A 249 -3.82 -16.53 8.27
N ASP A 250 -4.52 -17.66 8.31
CA ASP A 250 -4.86 -18.34 9.57
C ASP A 250 -3.70 -19.08 10.23
N ASP A 251 -2.62 -19.32 9.50
CA ASP A 251 -1.42 -19.98 10.01
C ASP A 251 -0.36 -18.99 10.52
N TRP A 252 -0.62 -17.69 10.39
CA TRP A 252 0.33 -16.62 10.71
C TRP A 252 -0.32 -15.52 11.57
N ARG A 253 0.48 -14.90 12.42
CA ARG A 253 0.11 -13.69 13.17
C ARG A 253 0.96 -12.52 12.70
N GLY A 254 0.30 -11.44 12.28
CA GLY A 254 1.00 -10.20 11.95
C GLY A 254 1.67 -9.60 13.18
N ALA A 255 2.92 -9.15 13.04
CA ALA A 255 3.67 -8.43 14.06
C ALA A 255 3.73 -6.93 13.71
N PHE A 256 3.99 -6.09 14.72
CA PHE A 256 4.12 -4.64 14.58
C PHE A 256 2.89 -3.98 13.92
N SER A 257 1.70 -4.43 14.30
CA SER A 257 0.39 -3.99 13.78
C SER A 257 0.41 -3.84 12.26
N ILE A 258 0.11 -4.94 11.58
CA ILE A 258 0.48 -5.22 10.19
C ILE A 258 0.24 -4.10 9.17
N ASP A 259 -0.75 -3.24 9.35
CA ASP A 259 -1.09 -2.14 8.45
C ASP A 259 -0.28 -0.85 8.69
N TYR A 260 0.26 -0.67 9.90
CA TYR A 260 1.18 0.42 10.22
C TYR A 260 2.63 -0.01 10.01
N SER A 261 2.93 -1.27 10.32
CA SER A 261 4.17 -1.96 9.93
C SER A 261 5.45 -1.23 10.39
N GLN A 262 5.48 -0.78 11.64
CA GLN A 262 6.57 0.05 12.17
C GLN A 262 6.95 -0.36 13.58
N LEU A 263 8.21 -0.12 13.93
CA LEU A 263 8.69 -0.09 15.31
C LEU A 263 8.66 1.38 15.79
N HIS A 264 8.07 1.63 16.96
CA HIS A 264 8.12 2.97 17.56
C HIS A 264 9.56 3.40 17.85
N SER A 265 9.83 4.71 17.77
CA SER A 265 11.10 5.26 18.27
C SER A 265 11.13 5.22 19.80
N LEU A 266 12.33 5.23 20.37
CA LEU A 266 12.59 5.22 21.81
C LEU A 266 11.79 6.30 22.55
N LYS A 267 11.69 7.51 22.00
CA LYS A 267 10.89 8.61 22.59
C LYS A 267 9.38 8.32 22.66
N ASN A 268 8.88 7.44 21.79
CA ASN A 268 7.47 7.11 21.65
C ASN A 268 7.11 5.80 22.37
N LEU A 269 8.09 5.02 22.84
CA LEU A 269 7.83 3.88 23.71
C LEU A 269 7.14 4.36 24.98
N ARG A 270 6.06 3.69 25.36
CA ARG A 270 5.22 3.97 26.52
C ARG A 270 4.57 2.69 27.00
N THR A 271 4.00 2.71 28.20
CA THR A 271 3.25 1.55 28.69
C THR A 271 1.85 1.48 28.04
N VAL A 272 1.21 0.30 28.07
CA VAL A 272 -0.19 0.16 27.67
C VAL A 272 -1.08 1.02 28.56
N LYS A 273 -0.75 1.14 29.85
CA LYS A 273 -1.45 2.03 30.76
C LYS A 273 -1.42 3.48 30.26
N ASP A 274 -0.22 4.00 29.99
CA ASP A 274 -0.09 5.36 29.46
C ASP A 274 -0.94 5.48 28.19
N LEU A 275 -0.86 4.51 27.27
CA LEU A 275 -1.64 4.52 26.02
C LEU A 275 -3.15 4.60 26.23
N TYR A 276 -3.70 3.86 27.19
CA TYR A 276 -5.14 3.88 27.50
C TYR A 276 -5.58 5.19 28.17
N GLU A 277 -4.73 5.79 29.00
CA GLU A 277 -5.01 7.08 29.66
C GLU A 277 -5.22 8.24 28.66
N ASP A 278 -4.80 8.10 27.40
CA ASP A 278 -5.14 9.07 26.34
C ASP A 278 -6.63 9.02 25.93
N PHE A 279 -7.33 7.93 26.23
CA PHE A 279 -8.68 7.64 25.72
C PHE A 279 -9.72 7.39 26.81
N THR A 280 -9.32 6.81 27.94
CA THR A 280 -10.22 6.47 29.04
C THR A 280 -9.52 6.61 30.40
N ASP A 281 -10.28 7.08 31.40
CA ASP A 281 -9.86 7.11 32.80
C ASP A 281 -10.47 5.93 33.59
N ASP A 282 -11.25 5.06 32.93
CA ASP A 282 -11.93 3.94 33.58
C ASP A 282 -10.95 2.76 33.79
N PRO A 283 -10.61 2.41 35.05
CA PRO A 283 -9.70 1.31 35.33
C PRO A 283 -10.27 -0.06 34.90
N ASP A 284 -11.58 -0.21 34.76
CA ASP A 284 -12.21 -1.47 34.36
C ASP A 284 -12.06 -1.73 32.84
N GLU A 285 -11.77 -0.70 32.05
CA GLU A 285 -11.45 -0.80 30.62
C GLU A 285 -9.96 -1.09 30.36
N MET A 286 -9.11 -1.02 31.39
CA MET A 286 -7.66 -1.16 31.27
C MET A 286 -7.22 -2.64 31.32
N PRO A 287 -6.34 -3.08 30.41
CA PRO A 287 -5.78 -4.43 30.48
C PRO A 287 -5.05 -4.72 31.80
N VAL A 288 -5.10 -5.98 32.23
CA VAL A 288 -4.39 -6.41 33.45
C VAL A 288 -2.88 -6.18 33.28
N ASN A 289 -2.24 -5.60 34.29
CA ASN A 289 -0.82 -5.23 34.29
C ASN A 289 -0.43 -4.22 33.19
N ALA A 290 -1.34 -3.38 32.71
CA ALA A 290 -1.05 -2.41 31.64
C ALA A 290 0.15 -1.49 31.94
N ASP A 291 0.49 -1.25 33.20
CA ASP A 291 1.67 -0.50 33.67
C ASP A 291 3.00 -1.26 33.48
N LYS A 292 2.95 -2.56 33.15
CA LYS A 292 4.11 -3.44 32.92
C LYS A 292 4.21 -3.95 31.49
N LEU A 293 3.35 -3.47 30.60
CA LEU A 293 3.34 -3.81 29.19
C LEU A 293 3.87 -2.62 28.40
N VAL A 294 5.05 -2.73 27.79
CA VAL A 294 5.62 -1.65 26.96
C VAL A 294 5.23 -1.86 25.50
N VAL A 295 4.67 -0.83 24.88
CA VAL A 295 4.18 -0.87 23.50
C VAL A 295 5.34 -0.68 22.53
N LEU A 296 5.70 -1.72 21.78
CA LEU A 296 6.63 -1.60 20.64
C LEU A 296 5.90 -1.01 19.42
N GLN A 297 4.62 -1.35 19.29
CA GLN A 297 3.73 -0.83 18.27
C GLN A 297 2.27 -1.17 18.60
N ALA A 298 1.35 -0.28 18.26
CA ALA A 298 -0.08 -0.48 18.45
C ALA A 298 -0.91 0.09 17.29
N ARG A 299 -2.01 -0.59 16.99
CA ARG A 299 -3.09 -0.10 16.15
C ARG A 299 -4.40 -0.44 16.82
N TYR A 300 -4.98 0.54 17.50
CA TYR A 300 -6.07 0.32 18.46
C TYR A 300 -5.64 -0.74 19.48
N GLN A 301 -6.38 -1.84 19.61
CA GLN A 301 -6.13 -2.90 20.56
C GLN A 301 -5.22 -4.03 20.04
N ASP A 302 -4.85 -4.03 18.75
CA ASP A 302 -3.86 -4.94 18.16
C ASP A 302 -2.44 -4.39 18.37
N MET A 303 -1.69 -5.04 19.26
CA MET A 303 -0.40 -4.55 19.74
C MET A 303 0.71 -5.61 19.68
N THR A 304 1.93 -5.12 19.51
CA THR A 304 3.17 -5.86 19.78
C THR A 304 3.82 -5.27 21.01
N LEU A 305 3.97 -6.09 22.06
CA LEU A 305 4.31 -5.64 23.40
C LEU A 305 5.56 -6.35 23.94
N LEU A 306 6.27 -5.65 24.83
CA LEU A 306 7.15 -6.26 25.81
C LEU A 306 6.39 -6.44 27.12
N ASP A 307 6.31 -7.66 27.65
CA ASP A 307 5.59 -8.00 28.88
C ASP A 307 6.58 -8.26 30.04
N TYR A 308 6.54 -7.39 31.05
CA TYR A 308 7.33 -7.47 32.29
C TYR A 308 6.50 -7.94 33.49
N SER A 309 5.30 -8.50 33.28
CA SER A 309 4.41 -8.91 34.37
C SER A 309 4.99 -9.99 35.27
N TYR A 310 5.96 -10.77 34.77
CA TYR A 310 6.51 -11.96 35.43
C TYR A 310 7.97 -11.82 35.89
N GLY A 311 8.62 -10.67 35.69
CA GLY A 311 10.01 -10.49 36.06
C GLY A 311 10.66 -9.27 35.40
N LEU A 312 11.99 -9.17 35.55
CA LEU A 312 12.79 -8.11 34.93
C LEU A 312 13.10 -8.39 33.45
N GLU A 313 13.04 -9.65 33.04
CA GLU A 313 13.23 -10.05 31.65
C GLU A 313 11.90 -9.98 30.90
N ALA A 314 11.90 -9.29 29.76
CA ALA A 314 10.70 -9.06 28.97
C ALA A 314 10.37 -10.28 28.10
N ARG A 315 9.10 -10.68 28.12
CA ARG A 315 8.53 -11.54 27.07
C ARG A 315 8.05 -10.67 25.91
N VAL A 316 7.90 -11.25 24.72
CA VAL A 316 7.19 -10.57 23.63
C VAL A 316 5.78 -11.12 23.53
N TRP A 317 4.78 -10.24 23.49
CA TRP A 317 3.37 -10.62 23.36
C TRP A 317 2.74 -9.89 22.17
N LEU A 318 2.21 -10.66 21.23
CA LEU A 318 1.36 -10.14 20.15
C LEU A 318 -0.07 -10.42 20.59
N VAL A 319 -0.84 -9.35 20.79
CA VAL A 319 -2.16 -9.39 21.41
C VAL A 319 -3.14 -8.54 20.63
N ASP A 320 -4.40 -8.97 20.58
CA ASP A 320 -5.51 -8.09 20.22
C ASP A 320 -6.54 -8.04 21.37
N PHE A 321 -6.56 -6.93 22.12
CA PHE A 321 -7.49 -6.78 23.25
C PHE A 321 -8.96 -6.60 22.82
N ASP A 322 -9.25 -6.30 21.54
CA ASP A 322 -10.61 -6.25 21.00
C ASP A 322 -11.17 -7.66 20.74
N GLU A 323 -10.30 -8.64 20.48
CA GLU A 323 -10.71 -10.01 20.20
C GLU A 323 -10.93 -10.81 21.49
N GLY A 324 -12.09 -11.48 21.58
CA GLY A 324 -12.37 -12.37 22.70
C GLY A 324 -11.40 -13.59 22.69
N PRO A 325 -11.18 -14.26 23.85
CA PRO A 325 -10.17 -15.33 24.00
C PRO A 325 -10.34 -16.56 23.09
N LYS A 326 -11.49 -16.69 22.44
CA LYS A 326 -11.80 -17.80 21.52
C LYS A 326 -11.45 -17.50 20.06
N GLN A 327 -11.18 -16.25 19.74
CA GLN A 327 -10.88 -15.75 18.39
C GLN A 327 -9.46 -15.18 18.32
N SER A 328 -8.93 -14.72 19.45
CA SER A 328 -7.60 -14.14 19.58
C SER A 328 -6.51 -15.06 18.99
N LYS A 329 -5.79 -14.55 18.00
CA LYS A 329 -4.52 -15.13 17.49
C LYS A 329 -3.32 -14.68 18.34
N ASP A 330 -3.53 -14.56 19.64
CA ASP A 330 -2.51 -14.09 20.57
C ASP A 330 -1.39 -15.12 20.68
N ILE A 331 -0.16 -14.63 20.68
CA ILE A 331 1.03 -15.48 20.78
C ILE A 331 2.09 -14.80 21.63
N GLN A 332 2.75 -15.58 22.48
CA GLN A 332 3.81 -15.13 23.36
C GLN A 332 5.11 -15.85 23.05
N PHE A 333 6.21 -15.10 23.15
CA PHE A 333 7.57 -15.60 23.04
C PHE A 333 8.29 -15.39 24.37
N PRO A 334 9.19 -16.30 24.78
CA PRO A 334 9.86 -16.24 26.07
C PRO A 334 10.77 -15.02 26.22
N ASP A 335 11.30 -14.50 25.10
CA ASP A 335 12.19 -13.36 25.02
C ASP A 335 12.15 -12.73 23.61
N PHE A 336 12.83 -11.59 23.45
CA PHE A 336 12.87 -10.88 22.17
C PHE A 336 13.64 -11.63 21.08
N ASP A 337 14.72 -12.32 21.43
CA ASP A 337 15.54 -13.01 20.44
C ASP A 337 14.80 -14.20 19.82
N SER A 338 14.03 -14.94 20.63
CA SER A 338 13.16 -16.02 20.17
C SER A 338 12.07 -15.51 19.25
N PHE A 339 11.47 -14.35 19.57
CA PHE A 339 10.52 -13.68 18.68
C PHE A 339 11.18 -13.26 17.37
N PHE A 340 12.36 -12.66 17.44
CA PHE A 340 13.08 -12.15 16.27
C PHE A 340 13.48 -13.26 15.29
N VAL A 341 13.90 -14.43 15.81
CA VAL A 341 14.22 -15.62 15.01
C VAL A 341 13.01 -16.17 14.26
N GLU A 342 11.80 -16.00 14.79
CA GLU A 342 10.55 -16.48 14.18
C GLU A 342 9.92 -15.48 13.19
N LEU A 343 10.36 -14.21 13.22
CA LEU A 343 9.86 -13.20 12.30
C LEU A 343 10.18 -13.55 10.84
N ARG A 344 9.17 -13.45 9.99
CA ARG A 344 9.26 -13.58 8.54
C ARG A 344 8.59 -12.40 7.86
N ARG A 345 8.88 -12.23 6.57
CA ARG A 345 8.23 -11.24 5.70
C ARG A 345 7.62 -11.93 4.51
N GLU A 346 6.69 -11.25 3.87
CA GLU A 346 6.29 -11.64 2.52
C GLU A 346 7.48 -11.47 1.57
N TYR A 347 7.57 -12.35 0.57
CA TYR A 347 8.40 -12.06 -0.58
C TYR A 347 7.98 -10.70 -1.14
N PRO A 348 8.93 -9.82 -1.49
CA PRO A 348 8.60 -8.64 -2.26
C PRO A 348 7.81 -9.12 -3.47
N GLU A 349 6.62 -8.56 -3.67
CA GLU A 349 5.70 -8.98 -4.73
C GLU A 349 6.51 -9.01 -6.03
N LYS A 350 6.85 -10.22 -6.51
CA LYS A 350 7.57 -10.34 -7.77
C LYS A 350 6.60 -9.87 -8.81
N LEU A 351 6.80 -8.63 -9.28
CA LEU A 351 6.14 -8.08 -10.43
C LEU A 351 6.08 -9.20 -11.48
N THR A 352 4.86 -9.54 -11.87
CA THR A 352 4.52 -10.62 -12.80
C THR A 352 5.54 -10.71 -13.94
N THR A 353 5.83 -11.92 -14.42
CA THR A 353 6.72 -12.19 -15.57
C THR A 353 6.63 -11.10 -16.66
N GLY A 354 7.78 -10.67 -17.20
CA GLY A 354 7.92 -9.46 -18.03
C GLY A 354 6.90 -9.30 -19.16
N ASP A 355 6.42 -10.40 -19.75
CA ASP A 355 5.39 -10.38 -20.81
C ASP A 355 4.04 -9.82 -20.33
N ARG A 356 3.66 -10.08 -19.07
CA ARG A 356 2.44 -9.49 -18.48
C ARG A 356 2.61 -8.01 -18.22
N LEU A 357 3.78 -7.56 -17.75
CA LEU A 357 4.02 -6.14 -17.48
C LEU A 357 3.95 -5.31 -18.77
N LEU A 358 4.57 -5.78 -19.87
CA LEU A 358 4.50 -5.13 -21.17
C LEU A 358 3.06 -4.98 -21.69
N ALA A 359 2.17 -5.92 -21.37
CA ALA A 359 0.76 -5.81 -21.73
C ALA A 359 0.08 -4.58 -21.08
N TYR A 360 0.58 -4.08 -19.95
CA TYR A 360 0.10 -2.89 -19.24
C TYR A 360 0.93 -1.63 -19.52
N ARG A 361 1.90 -1.65 -20.45
CA ARG A 361 2.74 -0.50 -20.80
C ARG A 361 2.40 0.01 -22.21
N LYS A 362 2.38 1.33 -22.43
CA LYS A 362 2.32 1.86 -23.81
C LYS A 362 3.69 1.64 -24.50
N LYS A 363 3.76 2.02 -25.78
CA LYS A 363 5.05 2.09 -26.49
C LYS A 363 6.00 3.09 -25.82
N PRO A 364 7.32 2.96 -26.00
CA PRO A 364 8.30 3.90 -25.46
C PRO A 364 8.07 5.34 -25.96
N ILE A 365 8.49 6.33 -25.17
CA ILE A 365 8.36 7.75 -25.50
C ILE A 365 9.09 8.10 -26.80
N GLY A 366 10.26 7.51 -27.05
CA GLY A 366 11.02 7.72 -28.30
C GLY A 366 10.25 7.37 -29.58
N GLU A 367 9.23 6.50 -29.49
CA GLU A 367 8.39 6.14 -30.64
C GLU A 367 7.23 7.13 -30.89
N TYR A 368 7.08 8.16 -30.07
CA TYR A 368 6.12 9.25 -30.30
C TYR A 368 6.77 10.40 -31.06
N MET A 369 5.96 11.18 -31.78
CA MET A 369 6.46 12.39 -32.43
C MET A 369 7.01 13.36 -31.39
N PRO A 370 8.11 14.10 -31.66
CA PRO A 370 8.72 15.00 -30.68
C PRO A 370 7.74 15.98 -30.01
N ALA A 371 6.72 16.46 -30.74
CA ALA A 371 5.68 17.33 -30.19
C ALA A 371 4.73 16.67 -29.17
N GLN A 372 4.62 15.33 -29.19
CA GLN A 372 3.75 14.54 -28.29
C GLN A 372 4.50 14.00 -27.07
N GLN A 373 5.83 13.88 -27.16
CA GLN A 373 6.66 13.31 -26.08
C GLN A 373 6.42 14.00 -24.73
N PRO A 374 6.32 15.34 -24.62
CA PRO A 374 6.09 15.98 -23.32
C PRO A 374 4.79 15.58 -22.63
N SER A 375 3.70 15.39 -23.40
CA SER A 375 2.40 14.97 -22.83
C SER A 375 2.34 13.50 -22.43
N GLU A 376 3.18 12.65 -23.01
CA GLU A 376 3.31 11.24 -22.60
C GLU A 376 4.34 11.08 -21.47
N PHE A 377 5.27 12.02 -21.32
CA PHE A 377 6.24 12.06 -20.23
C PHE A 377 5.61 12.57 -18.92
N TRP A 378 4.90 13.69 -18.96
CA TRP A 378 4.34 14.33 -17.77
C TRP A 378 2.92 13.83 -17.43
N GLY A 379 2.68 13.58 -16.15
CA GLY A 379 1.35 13.42 -15.57
C GLY A 379 0.68 14.76 -15.27
N SER A 380 -0.53 14.70 -14.68
CA SER A 380 -1.31 15.89 -14.33
C SER A 380 -0.79 16.61 -13.10
N ASP A 381 -0.25 15.89 -12.13
CA ASP A 381 -0.08 16.40 -10.77
C ASP A 381 1.20 17.24 -10.62
N PRO A 382 1.14 18.39 -9.93
CA PRO A 382 2.32 19.18 -9.61
C PRO A 382 3.27 18.43 -8.66
N HIS A 383 4.53 18.86 -8.63
CA HIS A 383 5.50 18.32 -7.67
C HIS A 383 5.11 18.74 -6.24
N VAL A 384 5.38 17.89 -5.25
CA VAL A 384 5.05 18.18 -3.84
C VAL A 384 5.61 19.53 -3.36
N PHE A 385 6.85 19.86 -3.73
CA PHE A 385 7.45 21.17 -3.39
C PHE A 385 6.72 22.37 -4.00
N ALA A 386 6.11 22.23 -5.18
CA ALA A 386 5.30 23.31 -5.75
C ALA A 386 4.02 23.51 -4.93
N ASN A 387 3.39 22.43 -4.48
CA ASN A 387 2.20 22.49 -3.60
C ASN A 387 2.52 23.13 -2.25
N ILE A 388 3.65 22.74 -1.65
CA ILE A 388 4.06 23.31 -0.35
C ILE A 388 4.41 24.80 -0.52
N ALA A 389 5.15 25.18 -1.55
CA ALA A 389 5.48 26.57 -1.84
C ALA A 389 4.23 27.44 -2.07
N GLY A 390 3.22 26.93 -2.80
CA GLY A 390 1.93 27.62 -2.98
C GLY A 390 1.20 27.91 -1.65
N SER A 391 1.47 27.11 -0.61
CA SER A 391 0.89 27.30 0.73
C SER A 391 1.63 28.33 1.58
N ARG A 392 2.91 28.63 1.29
CA ARG A 392 3.77 29.51 2.08
C ARG A 392 3.49 31.01 1.88
N LYS A 393 2.83 31.42 0.78
CA LYS A 393 2.52 32.82 0.43
C LYS A 393 3.74 33.79 0.39
N ASP A 394 4.96 33.27 0.40
CA ASP A 394 6.22 34.04 0.41
C ASP A 394 6.74 34.37 -1.01
N GLY A 395 5.99 33.99 -2.05
CA GLY A 395 6.37 34.19 -3.45
C GLY A 395 7.40 33.18 -3.98
N SER A 396 7.73 32.13 -3.22
CA SER A 396 8.67 31.09 -3.63
C SER A 396 8.10 30.03 -4.58
N GLU A 397 6.86 30.21 -5.06
CA GLU A 397 6.20 29.26 -5.95
C GLU A 397 7.01 29.09 -7.26
N PRO A 398 7.36 27.86 -7.64
CA PRO A 398 8.08 27.60 -8.89
C PRO A 398 7.29 28.06 -10.11
N LYS A 399 7.99 28.47 -11.16
CA LYS A 399 7.35 28.75 -12.45
C LYS A 399 6.68 27.48 -12.96
N LYS A 400 5.54 27.60 -13.63
CA LYS A 400 4.85 26.44 -14.26
C LYS A 400 5.63 25.83 -15.43
N LYS A 401 6.48 26.63 -16.07
CA LYS A 401 7.31 26.27 -17.23
C LYS A 401 8.68 26.91 -17.07
N ALA A 402 9.72 26.22 -17.51
CA ALA A 402 11.07 26.77 -17.51
C ALA A 402 11.28 27.65 -18.75
N ASP A 403 11.26 28.97 -18.55
CA ASP A 403 11.62 29.94 -19.57
C ASP A 403 13.14 30.04 -19.74
N ASP A 404 13.58 30.75 -20.79
CA ASP A 404 15.01 30.89 -21.12
C ASP A 404 15.82 31.46 -19.95
N ASN A 405 15.22 32.39 -19.18
CA ASN A 405 15.85 32.98 -18.02
C ASN A 405 16.04 31.97 -16.90
N LEU A 406 15.01 31.18 -16.55
CA LEU A 406 15.13 30.14 -15.52
C LEU A 406 16.16 29.08 -15.91
N ILE A 407 16.20 28.69 -17.19
CA ILE A 407 17.18 27.73 -17.70
C ILE A 407 18.60 28.30 -17.57
N ALA A 408 18.82 29.54 -18.02
CA ALA A 408 20.12 30.19 -17.94
C ALA A 408 20.60 30.39 -16.50
N GLU A 409 19.70 30.84 -15.61
CA GLU A 409 19.96 30.99 -14.17
C GLU A 409 20.32 29.64 -13.54
N THR A 410 19.58 28.58 -13.87
CA THR A 410 19.82 27.22 -13.34
C THR A 410 21.16 26.67 -13.82
N GLN A 411 21.47 26.77 -15.11
CA GLN A 411 22.76 26.35 -15.66
C GLN A 411 23.94 27.11 -15.05
N THR A 412 23.79 28.44 -14.89
CA THR A 412 24.81 29.29 -14.26
C THR A 412 25.04 28.88 -12.81
N ARG A 413 23.96 28.68 -12.05
CA ARG A 413 24.00 28.29 -10.64
C ARG A 413 24.62 26.91 -10.43
N LEU A 414 24.36 25.97 -11.32
CA LEU A 414 24.90 24.61 -11.28
C LEU A 414 26.31 24.50 -11.90
N GLY A 415 26.75 25.50 -12.67
CA GLY A 415 28.02 25.46 -13.41
C GLY A 415 28.05 24.41 -14.53
N VAL A 416 26.90 24.04 -15.11
CA VAL A 416 26.80 23.00 -16.15
C VAL A 416 25.85 23.41 -17.27
N THR A 417 25.96 22.75 -18.43
CA THR A 417 24.96 22.84 -19.51
C THR A 417 23.99 21.67 -19.38
N LEU A 418 22.68 21.94 -19.28
CA LEU A 418 21.67 20.89 -19.15
C LEU A 418 21.41 20.20 -20.51
N PRO A 419 21.11 18.89 -20.52
CA PRO A 419 20.76 18.19 -21.76
C PRO A 419 19.58 18.87 -22.48
N SER A 420 19.68 19.04 -23.80
CA SER A 420 18.65 19.73 -24.60
C SER A 420 17.28 19.05 -24.52
N ALA A 421 17.25 17.72 -24.50
CA ALA A 421 16.02 16.94 -24.33
C ALA A 421 15.36 17.17 -22.96
N LEU A 422 16.15 17.26 -21.88
CA LEU A 422 15.67 17.62 -20.55
C LEU A 422 15.09 19.04 -20.57
N VAL A 423 15.82 20.00 -21.13
CA VAL A 423 15.36 21.39 -21.25
C VAL A 423 14.04 21.48 -22.02
N ALA A 424 13.87 20.72 -23.10
CA ALA A 424 12.63 20.70 -23.87
C ALA A 424 11.43 20.23 -23.04
N LEU A 425 11.61 19.20 -22.20
CA LEU A 425 10.55 18.71 -21.31
C LEU A 425 10.19 19.73 -20.21
N TRP A 426 11.18 20.43 -19.64
CA TRP A 426 10.94 21.42 -18.58
C TRP A 426 10.36 22.73 -19.10
N ARG A 427 10.63 23.10 -20.36
CA ARG A 427 9.91 24.18 -21.07
C ARG A 427 8.42 23.86 -21.20
N TYR A 428 8.07 22.60 -21.41
CA TYR A 428 6.67 22.19 -21.47
C TYR A 428 6.01 22.24 -20.09
N ARG A 429 6.69 21.70 -19.05
CA ARG A 429 6.23 21.69 -17.66
C ARG A 429 7.43 21.61 -16.71
N ASN A 430 7.54 22.55 -15.78
CA ASN A 430 8.68 22.66 -14.86
C ASN A 430 8.52 21.75 -13.63
N GLY A 431 8.67 20.45 -13.84
CA GLY A 431 8.51 19.44 -12.79
C GLY A 431 7.06 18.99 -12.55
N GLY A 432 6.91 17.89 -11.83
CA GLY A 432 5.62 17.26 -11.57
C GLY A 432 5.66 15.74 -11.64
N ALA A 433 4.49 15.13 -11.54
CA ALA A 433 4.33 13.70 -11.69
C ALA A 433 4.73 13.22 -13.09
N LEU A 434 5.32 12.03 -13.15
CA LEU A 434 5.68 11.37 -14.39
C LEU A 434 4.57 10.40 -14.82
N ALA A 435 4.14 10.51 -16.07
CA ALA A 435 3.27 9.52 -16.71
C ALA A 435 4.08 8.32 -17.21
N ALA A 436 5.31 8.55 -17.67
CA ALA A 436 6.25 7.53 -18.08
C ALA A 436 7.39 7.38 -17.08
N ARG A 437 7.56 6.17 -16.56
CA ARG A 437 8.50 5.90 -15.45
C ARG A 437 9.27 4.60 -15.62
N HIS A 438 8.85 3.72 -16.52
CA HIS A 438 9.41 2.38 -16.62
C HIS A 438 10.44 2.34 -17.73
N PHE A 439 11.69 2.12 -17.35
CA PHE A 439 12.81 2.03 -18.27
C PHE A 439 13.32 0.60 -18.29
N GLN A 440 13.25 -0.06 -19.45
CA GLN A 440 13.76 -1.42 -19.59
C GLN A 440 15.30 -1.41 -19.56
N THR A 441 15.88 -2.14 -18.61
CA THR A 441 17.33 -2.24 -18.43
C THR A 441 17.91 -3.52 -19.03
N SER A 442 17.09 -4.56 -19.23
CA SER A 442 17.54 -5.81 -19.86
C SER A 442 17.71 -5.68 -21.37
N LYS A 443 18.70 -6.38 -21.92
CA LYS A 443 18.92 -6.45 -23.38
C LYS A 443 17.99 -7.47 -24.02
N ALA A 444 17.88 -7.40 -25.35
CA ALA A 444 17.14 -8.39 -26.13
C ALA A 444 17.71 -9.80 -25.90
N GLY A 445 16.85 -10.73 -25.45
CA GLY A 445 17.23 -12.11 -25.14
C GLY A 445 17.64 -12.37 -23.69
N GLU A 446 17.74 -11.33 -22.85
CA GLU A 446 17.94 -11.47 -21.40
C GLU A 446 16.58 -11.52 -20.67
N PRO A 447 16.52 -12.11 -19.45
CA PRO A 447 15.35 -11.98 -18.60
C PRO A 447 14.94 -10.52 -18.44
N TYR A 448 13.63 -10.25 -18.53
CA TYR A 448 13.12 -8.89 -18.43
C TYR A 448 13.53 -8.24 -17.11
N ALA A 449 14.18 -7.08 -17.20
CA ALA A 449 14.50 -6.22 -16.08
C ALA A 449 14.09 -4.78 -16.44
N GLU A 450 13.46 -4.10 -15.49
CA GLU A 450 13.12 -2.69 -15.60
C GLU A 450 13.63 -1.93 -14.37
N ALA A 451 14.00 -0.67 -14.60
CA ALA A 451 14.20 0.33 -13.57
C ALA A 451 13.02 1.30 -13.61
N GLU A 452 12.51 1.67 -12.44
CA GLU A 452 11.43 2.65 -12.33
C GLU A 452 12.01 4.01 -11.90
N LEU A 453 11.75 5.05 -12.69
CA LEU A 453 12.05 6.43 -12.29
C LEU A 453 11.18 6.87 -11.11
N PRO A 454 11.62 7.89 -10.33
CA PRO A 454 10.80 8.47 -9.28
C PRO A 454 9.41 8.91 -9.75
N LYS A 455 8.44 8.96 -8.83
CA LYS A 455 7.03 9.34 -9.13
C LYS A 455 6.90 10.74 -9.71
N GLN A 456 7.80 11.63 -9.32
CA GLN A 456 7.80 13.02 -9.73
C GLN A 456 9.24 13.46 -10.01
N LEU A 457 9.40 14.53 -10.78
CA LEU A 457 10.67 15.25 -10.93
C LEU A 457 10.51 16.69 -10.45
N MET A 458 11.57 17.25 -9.89
CA MET A 458 11.53 18.57 -9.27
C MET A 458 11.48 19.70 -10.31
N PRO A 459 10.91 20.86 -9.96
CA PRO A 459 11.13 22.10 -10.69
C PRO A 459 12.62 22.50 -10.70
N MET A 460 13.08 23.16 -11.77
CA MET A 460 14.48 23.55 -11.97
C MET A 460 15.03 24.45 -10.85
N GLU A 461 14.16 25.23 -10.19
CA GLU A 461 14.49 26.07 -9.04
C GLU A 461 15.08 25.29 -7.85
N TYR A 462 14.81 23.98 -7.79
CA TYR A 462 15.27 23.06 -6.74
C TYR A 462 16.47 22.20 -7.15
N PHE A 463 16.83 22.16 -8.43
CA PHE A 463 18.02 21.42 -8.87
C PHE A 463 19.24 21.92 -8.12
N THR A 464 20.09 21.04 -7.65
CA THR A 464 21.31 21.40 -6.91
C THR A 464 22.35 20.30 -7.11
N THR A 465 23.62 20.60 -6.86
CA THR A 465 24.63 19.54 -6.82
C THR A 465 24.50 18.74 -5.53
N LEU A 466 24.96 17.48 -5.53
CA LEU A 466 24.98 16.64 -4.34
C LEU A 466 25.86 17.26 -3.25
N ALA A 467 26.98 17.89 -3.63
CA ALA A 467 27.84 18.64 -2.71
C ALA A 467 27.09 19.81 -2.05
N ASP A 468 26.43 20.66 -2.85
CA ASP A 468 25.68 21.81 -2.31
C ASP A 468 24.51 21.39 -1.42
N LEU A 469 23.89 20.24 -1.69
CA LEU A 469 22.86 19.69 -0.81
C LEU A 469 23.48 19.22 0.50
N SER A 470 24.59 18.48 0.42
CA SER A 470 25.32 17.97 1.59
C SER A 470 25.75 19.10 2.53
N ASP A 471 26.22 20.23 1.99
CA ASP A 471 26.70 21.38 2.77
C ASP A 471 25.58 22.14 3.49
N ARG A 472 24.32 21.96 3.08
CA ARG A 472 23.16 22.53 3.78
C ARG A 472 22.82 21.75 5.05
N ILE A 473 23.37 20.55 5.21
CA ILE A 473 23.02 19.65 6.28
C ILE A 473 24.14 19.65 7.31
N THR A 474 23.78 19.88 8.57
CA THR A 474 24.63 19.52 9.70
C THR A 474 24.43 18.04 9.97
N TRP A 475 25.47 17.26 9.71
CA TRP A 475 25.46 15.81 9.86
C TRP A 475 25.78 15.40 11.30
N PRO A 476 25.22 14.29 11.79
CA PRO A 476 25.68 13.64 13.01
C PRO A 476 27.18 13.31 12.93
N ASP A 477 27.87 13.33 14.07
CA ASP A 477 29.34 13.12 14.14
C ASP A 477 29.78 11.73 13.64
N ASP A 478 28.88 10.74 13.70
CA ASP A 478 29.10 9.37 13.27
C ASP A 478 28.72 9.08 11.81
N GLU A 479 28.23 10.09 11.08
CA GLU A 479 27.84 9.98 9.68
C GLU A 479 28.75 10.79 8.76
N LEU A 480 29.14 10.19 7.63
CA LEU A 480 29.91 10.89 6.61
C LEU A 480 28.99 11.74 5.72
N PRO A 481 29.25 13.06 5.59
CA PRO A 481 28.52 13.91 4.65
C PRO A 481 28.57 13.35 3.21
N LEU A 482 27.49 13.49 2.44
CA LEU A 482 27.42 12.98 1.07
C LEU A 482 28.51 13.55 0.16
N ARG A 483 28.93 14.80 0.40
CA ARG A 483 30.05 15.44 -0.30
C ARG A 483 31.36 14.67 -0.15
N GLU A 484 31.61 14.13 1.04
CA GLU A 484 32.81 13.36 1.35
C GLU A 484 32.66 11.90 0.93
N LYS A 485 31.47 11.34 1.11
CA LYS A 485 31.16 9.96 0.76
C LYS A 485 31.28 9.69 -0.74
N HIS A 486 30.80 10.61 -1.57
CA HIS A 486 30.68 10.41 -3.02
C HIS A 486 31.66 11.28 -3.79
N ALA A 487 32.70 10.67 -4.36
CA ALA A 487 33.69 11.38 -5.16
C ALA A 487 33.04 12.11 -6.36
N GLY A 488 33.36 13.40 -6.50
CA GLY A 488 32.82 14.28 -7.54
C GLY A 488 31.38 14.73 -7.28
N ALA A 489 30.92 14.78 -6.02
CA ALA A 489 29.57 15.21 -5.64
C ALA A 489 29.18 16.59 -6.19
N GLU A 490 30.14 17.48 -6.44
CA GLU A 490 29.95 18.78 -7.08
C GLU A 490 29.60 18.70 -8.58
N ARG A 491 29.82 17.54 -9.20
CA ARG A 491 29.46 17.23 -10.59
C ARG A 491 28.23 16.32 -10.71
N LEU A 492 27.52 16.07 -9.61
CA LEU A 492 26.29 15.27 -9.58
C LEU A 492 25.09 16.19 -9.35
N VAL A 493 24.28 16.44 -10.37
CA VAL A 493 23.09 17.31 -10.27
C VAL A 493 21.86 16.47 -9.95
N ILE A 494 21.14 16.82 -8.89
CA ILE A 494 19.94 16.10 -8.44
C ILE A 494 18.71 16.60 -9.22
N LEU A 495 18.06 15.68 -9.95
CA LEU A 495 16.77 15.92 -10.64
C LEU A 495 15.56 15.56 -9.79
N GLN A 496 15.73 14.58 -8.91
CA GLN A 496 14.77 14.20 -7.89
C GLN A 496 15.53 13.55 -6.73
N TYR A 497 15.05 13.82 -5.52
CA TYR A 497 15.38 13.08 -4.33
C TYR A 497 14.10 12.77 -3.56
N ARG A 498 13.97 11.56 -2.99
CA ARG A 498 12.88 11.20 -2.07
C ARG A 498 13.24 9.93 -1.31
N LYS A 499 13.22 9.95 0.03
CA LYS A 499 13.42 8.75 0.87
C LYS A 499 14.69 7.97 0.49
N ASN A 500 15.82 8.67 0.45
CA ASN A 500 17.13 8.19 0.00
C ASN A 500 17.25 7.81 -1.49
N GLU A 501 16.15 7.64 -2.23
CA GLU A 501 16.20 7.43 -3.67
C GLU A 501 16.58 8.74 -4.38
N ALA A 502 17.48 8.66 -5.35
CA ALA A 502 17.94 9.82 -6.10
C ALA A 502 18.01 9.53 -7.61
N LEU A 503 17.55 10.50 -8.41
CA LEU A 503 17.83 10.56 -9.83
C LEU A 503 18.80 11.71 -10.09
N LEU A 504 19.99 11.38 -10.60
CA LEU A 504 21.10 12.31 -10.77
C LEU A 504 21.50 12.43 -12.25
N LEU A 505 21.94 13.62 -12.66
CA LEU A 505 22.81 13.80 -13.82
C LEU A 505 24.27 13.72 -13.35
N ASP A 506 25.06 12.86 -13.98
CA ASP A 506 26.46 12.63 -13.67
C ASP A 506 27.37 13.27 -14.72
N TYR A 507 27.94 14.42 -14.37
CA TYR A 507 28.88 15.20 -15.19
C TYR A 507 30.35 14.86 -14.94
N ARG A 508 30.66 13.84 -14.12
CA ARG A 508 32.07 13.53 -13.75
C ARG A 508 32.92 13.11 -14.96
N GLN A 509 32.29 12.58 -16.01
CA GLN A 509 32.97 12.13 -17.24
C GLN A 509 32.83 13.10 -18.42
N SER A 510 31.90 14.06 -18.36
CA SER A 510 31.60 14.97 -19.47
C SER A 510 30.85 16.21 -18.96
N GLU A 511 31.27 17.39 -19.41
CA GLU A 511 30.64 18.66 -19.03
C GLU A 511 29.35 18.97 -19.82
N THR A 512 29.15 18.30 -20.95
CA THR A 512 28.04 18.60 -21.89
C THR A 512 27.13 17.41 -22.17
N MET A 513 27.59 16.18 -21.91
CA MET A 513 26.81 14.96 -22.10
C MET A 513 26.82 14.12 -20.84
N PRO A 514 26.06 14.51 -19.80
CA PRO A 514 25.97 13.73 -18.57
C PRO A 514 25.21 12.43 -18.81
N SER A 515 25.64 11.38 -18.11
CA SER A 515 24.81 10.18 -17.93
C SER A 515 23.77 10.42 -16.82
N LEU A 516 22.75 9.57 -16.72
CA LEU A 516 21.88 9.51 -15.55
C LEU A 516 22.28 8.38 -14.62
N LEU A 517 22.10 8.62 -13.33
CA LEU A 517 22.19 7.60 -12.29
C LEU A 517 20.85 7.54 -11.56
N LEU A 518 20.25 6.35 -11.53
CA LEU A 518 19.16 6.03 -10.62
C LEU A 518 19.74 5.25 -9.44
N VAL A 519 19.68 5.88 -8.26
CA VAL A 519 20.26 5.37 -7.01
C VAL A 519 19.12 5.02 -6.07
N ASN A 520 19.11 3.80 -5.55
CA ASN A 520 18.04 3.32 -4.66
C ASN A 520 18.22 3.88 -3.24
N ASP A 521 19.45 3.87 -2.70
CA ASP A 521 19.76 4.52 -1.43
C ASP A 521 21.06 5.31 -1.54
N ILE A 522 20.98 6.63 -1.78
CA ILE A 522 22.14 7.51 -1.91
C ILE A 522 22.96 7.62 -0.61
N VAL A 523 22.35 7.34 0.54
CA VAL A 523 22.98 7.43 1.85
C VAL A 523 23.75 6.16 2.17
N LYS A 524 23.33 4.99 1.67
CA LYS A 524 24.00 3.70 1.93
C LYS A 524 24.83 3.20 0.75
N ASP A 525 24.25 3.18 -0.44
CA ASP A 525 24.82 2.48 -1.59
C ASP A 525 25.97 3.26 -2.23
N PRO A 526 27.01 2.57 -2.74
CA PRO A 526 28.00 3.20 -3.58
C PRO A 526 27.39 3.53 -4.96
N LEU A 527 27.77 4.67 -5.55
CA LEU A 527 27.27 5.07 -6.88
C LEU A 527 27.63 4.10 -8.02
N ALA A 528 28.56 3.17 -7.79
CA ALA A 528 28.91 2.12 -8.75
C ALA A 528 27.78 1.09 -8.95
N ASP A 529 26.91 0.94 -7.95
CA ASP A 529 25.80 -0.02 -7.98
C ASP A 529 24.51 0.61 -8.56
N ALA A 530 24.55 1.92 -8.84
CA ALA A 530 23.42 2.65 -9.42
C ALA A 530 23.13 2.18 -10.85
N VAL A 531 21.85 2.21 -11.23
CA VAL A 531 21.47 2.00 -12.64
C VAL A 531 21.93 3.20 -13.45
N ARG A 532 22.90 2.98 -14.33
CA ARG A 532 23.47 4.01 -15.21
C ARG A 532 22.78 4.00 -16.57
N ILE A 533 22.38 5.18 -17.03
CA ILE A 533 21.83 5.41 -18.36
C ILE A 533 22.71 6.42 -19.07
N ASP A 534 23.21 6.09 -20.25
CA ASP A 534 24.31 6.85 -20.87
C ASP A 534 23.95 8.30 -21.23
N SER A 535 22.68 8.60 -21.49
CA SER A 535 22.20 9.95 -21.74
C SER A 535 20.71 10.11 -21.44
N PHE A 536 20.27 11.36 -21.36
CA PHE A 536 18.85 11.68 -21.23
C PHE A 536 18.04 11.30 -22.48
N ASP A 537 18.64 11.38 -23.65
CA ASP A 537 18.00 10.94 -24.90
C ASP A 537 17.71 9.43 -24.88
N ILE A 538 18.69 8.62 -24.45
CA ILE A 538 18.52 7.16 -24.32
C ILE A 538 17.43 6.82 -23.30
N LEU A 539 17.35 7.57 -22.19
CA LEU A 539 16.23 7.43 -21.25
C LEU A 539 14.89 7.61 -21.97
N LEU A 540 14.70 8.69 -22.72
CA LEU A 540 13.45 8.96 -23.42
C LEU A 540 13.14 7.93 -24.50
N GLU A 541 14.15 7.38 -25.17
CA GLU A 541 13.97 6.30 -26.14
C GLU A 541 13.38 5.04 -25.52
N GLY A 542 13.76 4.71 -24.28
CA GLY A 542 13.31 3.49 -23.59
C GLY A 542 12.13 3.66 -22.61
N LEU A 543 11.81 4.88 -22.19
CA LEU A 543 10.86 5.14 -21.11
C LEU A 543 9.41 4.87 -21.54
N ARG A 544 8.66 4.11 -20.75
CA ARG A 544 7.27 3.72 -21.06
C ARG A 544 6.27 4.22 -20.01
N PRO A 545 5.10 4.75 -20.43
CA PRO A 545 3.99 5.03 -19.54
C PRO A 545 3.10 3.81 -19.31
N TRP A 546 2.34 3.85 -18.22
CA TRP A 546 1.27 2.88 -17.98
C TRP A 546 0.16 3.02 -19.04
N LYS A 547 -0.44 1.90 -19.46
CA LYS A 547 -1.76 1.91 -20.07
C LYS A 547 -2.75 2.24 -18.96
N SER A 548 -3.41 3.38 -19.04
CA SER A 548 -4.54 3.70 -18.17
C SER A 548 -5.56 2.55 -18.26
N ALA A 549 -6.00 2.03 -17.12
CA ALA A 549 -7.12 1.09 -17.07
C ALA A 549 -8.36 1.83 -17.61
N SER A 550 -8.71 1.56 -18.87
CA SER A 550 -9.88 2.12 -19.55
C SER A 550 -11.17 1.46 -19.12
#